data_AF-R9RB85-F1
#
_entry.id   AF-R9RB85-F1
#
_cell.length_a   1.000
_cell.length_b   1.000
_cell.length_c   1.000
_cell.angle_alpha   90.00
_cell.angle_beta   90.00
_cell.angle_gamma   90.00
#
_symmetry.space_group_name_H-M   'P 1'
#
loop_
_entity.id
_entity.type
_entity.pdbx_description
1 polymer ?
#
loop_
_entity_poly.entity_id
_entity_poly.type
_entity_poly.pdbx_seq_one_letter_code
_entity_poly.pdbx_strand_id
1 'polypeptide(L)' 'MKDFTLTEVAKQELIKEYGEKAVIVDEELNQLAKLLVKRKDYIKAFNNGNYKAKERYFELMKESKKIMNKINKKI' A
#
# COMPACT_ATOMS: atom_id res chain seq x y z
N MET A 1 0.49 8.84 -9.46
CA MET A 1 -0.70 8.08 -9.03
C MET A 1 -1.40 8.92 -7.99
N LYS A 2 -2.70 9.16 -8.14
CA LYS A 2 -3.49 9.98 -7.21
C LYS A 2 -3.62 9.23 -5.87
N ASP A 3 -3.67 9.96 -4.75
CA ASP A 3 -3.99 9.35 -3.46
C ASP A 3 -5.39 8.71 -3.50
N PHE A 4 -5.50 7.47 -3.01
CA PHE A 4 -6.74 6.70 -2.91
C PHE A 4 -7.23 6.64 -1.46
N THR A 5 -6.97 7.67 -0.67
CA THR A 5 -7.50 7.78 0.69
C THR A 5 -9.03 7.90 0.64
N LEU A 6 -9.71 7.29 1.60
CA LEU A 6 -11.15 7.44 1.72
C LEU A 6 -11.52 8.91 1.88
N THR A 7 -12.54 9.34 1.15
CA THR A 7 -13.18 10.64 1.41
C THR A 7 -13.85 10.61 2.78
N GLU A 8 -14.02 11.77 3.41
CA GLU A 8 -14.67 11.84 4.74
C GLU A 8 -16.08 11.23 4.73
N VAL A 9 -16.84 11.41 3.65
CA VAL A 9 -18.16 10.77 3.49
C VAL A 9 -18.04 9.24 3.48
N ALA A 10 -17.08 8.69 2.74
CA ALA A 10 -16.86 7.25 2.69
C ALA A 10 -16.39 6.68 4.05
N LYS A 11 -15.55 7.43 4.79
CA LYS A 11 -15.15 7.03 6.14
C LYS A 11 -16.34 6.97 7.09
N GLN A 12 -17.22 7.98 7.05
CA GLN A 12 -18.40 8.03 7.90
C GLN A 12 -19.37 6.86 7.64
N GLU A 13 -19.63 6.52 6.37
CA GLU A 13 -20.45 5.37 6.02
C GLU A 13 -19.81 4.05 6.49
N LEU A 14 -18.50 3.87 6.29
CA LEU A 14 -17.79 2.68 6.76
C LEU A 14 -17.78 2.56 8.29
N ILE A 15 -17.61 3.65 9.03
CA ILE A 15 -17.69 3.65 10.49
C ILE A 15 -19.10 3.29 10.95
N LYS A 16 -20.13 3.81 10.29
CA LYS A 16 -21.53 3.54 10.62
C LYS A 16 -21.88 2.06 10.40
N GLU A 17 -21.39 1.45 9.34
CA GLU A 17 -21.72 0.06 8.97
C GLU A 17 -20.82 -0.97 9.67
N TYR A 18 -19.52 -0.68 9.83
CA TYR A 18 -18.51 -1.65 10.28
C TYR A 18 -17.75 -1.23 11.55
N GLY A 19 -18.05 -0.06 12.13
CA GLY A 19 -17.43 0.48 13.34
C GLY A 19 -16.11 1.24 13.08
N GLU A 20 -15.59 1.92 14.11
CA GLU A 20 -14.40 2.79 14.01
C GLU A 20 -13.14 2.09 13.47
N LYS A 21 -13.03 0.77 13.70
CA LYS A 21 -11.92 -0.04 13.20
C LYS A 21 -11.87 -0.13 11.68
N ALA A 22 -12.97 0.14 10.98
CA ALA A 22 -13.06 0.03 9.52
C ALA A 22 -12.14 0.98 8.76
N VAL A 23 -11.75 2.10 9.38
CA VAL A 23 -10.93 3.14 8.74
C VAL A 23 -9.53 3.28 9.36
N ILE A 24 -9.21 2.50 10.40
CA ILE A 24 -7.99 2.67 11.22
C ILE A 24 -6.68 2.41 10.44
N VAL A 25 -6.79 1.70 9.32
CA VAL A 25 -5.66 1.31 8.45
C VAL A 25 -5.73 1.93 7.04
N ASP A 26 -6.63 2.90 6.79
CA ASP A 26 -6.82 3.51 5.46
C ASP A 26 -5.49 4.08 4.91
N GLU A 27 -4.74 4.78 5.77
CA GLU A 27 -3.45 5.35 5.39
C GLU A 27 -2.43 4.27 5.02
N GLU A 28 -2.29 3.22 5.84
CA GLU A 28 -1.38 2.11 5.55
C GLU A 28 -1.77 1.36 4.26
N LEU A 29 -3.07 1.17 4.01
CA LEU A 29 -3.56 0.53 2.79
C LEU A 29 -3.24 1.38 1.55
N ASN A 30 -3.42 2.71 1.62
CA ASN A 30 -3.03 3.62 0.54
C ASN A 30 -1.51 3.59 0.29
N GLN A 31 -0.68 3.56 1.35
CA GLN A 31 0.77 3.41 1.21
C GLN A 31 1.14 2.07 0.55
N LEU A 32 0.50 0.97 0.95
CA LEU A 32 0.74 -0.36 0.37
C LEU A 32 0.35 -0.40 -1.12
N ALA A 33 -0.78 0.20 -1.50
CA ALA A 33 -1.22 0.30 -2.88
C ALA A 33 -0.19 1.03 -3.77
N LYS A 34 0.39 2.13 -3.28
CA LYS A 34 1.47 2.85 -3.99
C LYS A 34 2.69 1.98 -4.24
N LEU A 35 3.10 1.17 -3.26
CA LEU A 35 4.22 0.25 -3.40
C LEU A 35 3.92 -0.87 -4.41
N LEU A 36 2.70 -1.40 -4.46
CA LEU A 36 2.32 -2.43 -5.43
C LEU A 36 2.44 -1.97 -6.89
N VAL A 37 2.12 -0.71 -7.19
CA VAL A 37 2.33 -0.19 -8.56
C VAL A 37 3.81 -0.05 -8.87
N LYS A 38 4.61 0.52 -7.95
CA LYS A 38 6.06 0.61 -8.11
C LYS A 38 6.70 -0.79 -8.30
N ARG A 39 6.19 -1.81 -7.60
CA ARG A 39 6.59 -3.21 -7.78
C ARG A 39 6.41 -3.67 -9.23
N LYS A 40 5.26 -3.38 -9.83
CA LYS A 40 4.96 -3.69 -11.24
C LYS A 40 5.94 -2.97 -12.17
N ASP A 41 6.26 -1.71 -11.89
CA ASP A 41 7.20 -0.92 -12.71
C ASP A 41 8.62 -1.48 -12.65
N TYR A 42 9.08 -1.92 -11.48
CA TYR A 42 10.39 -2.57 -11.35
C TYR A 42 10.47 -3.92 -12.06
N ILE A 43 9.40 -4.72 -12.02
CA ILE A 43 9.34 -5.98 -12.79
C ILE A 43 9.44 -5.69 -14.29
N LYS A 44 8.69 -4.69 -14.79
CA LYS A 44 8.76 -4.28 -16.20
C LYS A 44 10.15 -3.79 -16.57
N ALA A 45 10.76 -2.94 -15.75
CA ALA A 45 12.10 -2.42 -15.98
C ALA A 45 13.14 -3.55 -16.03
N PHE A 46 13.06 -4.52 -15.13
CA PHE A 46 13.93 -5.69 -15.12
C PHE A 46 13.79 -6.50 -16.41
N ASN A 47 12.55 -6.80 -16.82
CA ASN A 47 12.28 -7.55 -18.05
C ASN A 47 12.76 -6.82 -19.32
N ASN A 48 12.85 -5.49 -19.28
CA ASN A 48 13.39 -4.66 -20.35
C ASN A 48 14.93 -4.47 -20.27
N GLY A 49 15.62 -5.27 -19.46
CA GLY A 49 17.09 -5.27 -19.37
C GLY A 49 17.69 -4.36 -18.29
N ASN A 50 16.88 -3.65 -17.50
CA ASN A 50 17.39 -2.89 -16.35
C ASN A 50 17.52 -3.80 -15.11
N TYR A 51 18.59 -4.59 -15.06
CA TYR A 51 18.81 -5.55 -13.97
C TYR A 51 18.97 -4.90 -12.58
N LYS A 52 19.37 -3.62 -12.50
CA LYS A 52 19.43 -2.86 -11.23
C LYS A 52 18.05 -2.68 -10.59
N ALA A 53 16.95 -2.84 -11.35
CA ALA A 53 15.60 -2.82 -10.80
C ALA A 53 15.33 -3.96 -9.80
N LYS A 54 16.12 -5.05 -9.84
CA LYS A 54 16.02 -6.16 -8.89
C LYS A 54 16.31 -5.74 -7.45
N GLU A 55 17.32 -4.91 -7.22
CA GLU A 55 17.68 -4.42 -5.88
C GLU A 55 16.55 -3.56 -5.31
N ARG A 56 16.07 -2.61 -6.11
CA ARG A 56 14.94 -1.74 -5.76
C ARG A 56 13.64 -2.51 -5.49
N TYR A 57 13.40 -3.60 -6.22
CA TYR A 57 12.29 -4.51 -5.96
C TYR A 57 12.39 -5.12 -4.55
N PHE A 58 13.57 -5.60 -4.15
CA PHE A 58 13.75 -6.19 -2.82
C PHE A 58 13.63 -5.16 -1.69
N GLU A 59 14.13 -3.95 -1.88
CA GLU A 59 13.93 -2.85 -0.93
C GLU A 59 12.44 -2.54 -0.75
N LEU A 60 11.70 -2.44 -1.84
CA LEU A 60 10.27 -2.22 -1.83
C LEU A 60 9.51 -3.34 -1.11
N MET A 61 9.92 -4.60 -1.29
CA MET A 61 9.31 -5.74 -0.58
C MET A 61 9.55 -5.66 0.94
N LYS A 62 10.74 -5.21 1.38
CA LYS A 62 11.02 -4.96 2.80
C LYS A 62 10.14 -3.85 3.36
N GLU A 63 9.96 -2.77 2.62
CA GLU A 63 9.08 -1.66 2.99
C GLU A 63 7.61 -2.11 3.09
N SER A 64 7.13 -2.86 2.11
CA SER A 64 5.78 -3.43 2.09
C SER A 64 5.53 -4.31 3.32
N LYS A 65 6.53 -5.14 3.70
CA LYS A 65 6.44 -5.98 4.92
C LYS A 65 6.34 -5.14 6.19
N LYS A 66 7.03 -4.00 6.28
CA LYS A 66 6.91 -3.08 7.43
C LYS A 66 5.50 -2.51 7.55
N ILE A 67 4.89 -2.11 6.43
CA ILE A 67 3.51 -1.58 6.41
C ILE A 67 2.51 -2.67 6.81
N MET A 68 2.60 -3.88 6.25
CA MET A 68 1.74 -5.01 6.65
C MET A 68 1.85 -5.31 8.15
N ASN A 69 3.05 -5.25 8.72
CA ASN A 69 3.23 -5.42 10.16
C ASN A 69 2.57 -4.30 10.98
N LYS A 70 2.47 -3.07 10.46
CA LYS A 70 1.74 -1.98 11.13
C LYS A 70 0.24 -2.24 11.08
N ILE A 71 -0.30 -2.67 9.93
CA ILE A 71 -1.70 -3.06 9.76
C ILE A 71 -2.07 -4.17 10.76
N ASN A 72 -1.28 -5.24 10.82
CA ASN A 72 -1.52 -6.37 11.72
C ASN A 72 -1.42 -6.02 13.22
N LYS A 73 -0.84 -4.88 13.59
CA LYS A 73 -0.82 -4.40 14.98
C LYS A 73 -2.06 -3.57 15.34
N LYS A 74 -2.76 -3.03 14.33
CA LYS A 74 -3.95 -2.19 14.48
C LYS A 74 -5.25 -3.00 14.42
N ILE A 75 -5.21 -4.18 13.82
CA ILE A 75 -6.31 -5.15 13.71
C ILE A 75 -6.17 -6.17 14.84
#